data_AF-A0A969XFC5-F1
#
_entry.id   AF-A0A969XFC5-F1
#
_cell.length_a   1.000
_cell.length_b   1.000
_cell.length_c   1.000
_cell.angle_alpha   90.00
_cell.angle_beta   90.00
_cell.angle_gamma   90.00
#
_symmetry.space_group_name_H-M   'P 1'
#
loop_
_entity.id
_entity.type
_entity.pdbx_description
1 polymer ?
#
loop_
_entity_poly.entity_id
_entity_poly.type
_entity_poly.pdbx_seq_one_letter_code
_entity_poly.pdbx_strand_id
1 'polypeptide(L)'
;MESRRRLGRYSLRRVLFLLSILGPGLITASADNDAPGIATYSMAGSTFGYRFLWIVLWITFGEVVVQEMAARMGAATGKGLTDLIRERFGLRLTFYVVIGLIFANLGTTAA
;
A
#
# COMPACT_ATOMS: atom_id res chain seq x y z
N MET A 1 3.77 -37.75 22.99
CA MET A 1 4.67 -36.88 22.19
C MET A 1 4.15 -36.53 20.79
N GLU A 2 3.30 -37.36 20.17
CA GLU A 2 2.85 -37.18 18.78
C GLU A 2 1.80 -36.06 18.56
N SER A 3 0.96 -35.79 19.56
CA SER A 3 -0.01 -34.68 19.55
C SER A 3 0.65 -33.30 19.44
N ARG A 4 1.79 -33.07 20.12
CA ARG A 4 2.54 -31.80 20.04
C ARG A 4 3.18 -31.56 18.67
N ARG A 5 3.60 -32.62 17.96
CA ARG A 5 4.14 -32.54 16.59
C ARG A 5 3.06 -32.17 15.56
N ARG A 6 1.81 -32.62 15.74
CA ARG A 6 0.69 -32.22 14.87
C ARG A 6 0.33 -30.75 15.05
N LEU A 7 0.22 -30.26 16.29
CA LEU A 7 -0.04 -28.83 16.60
C LEU A 7 1.00 -27.88 15.99
N GLY A 8 2.30 -28.21 16.08
CA GLY A 8 3.36 -27.41 15.44
C GLY A 8 3.24 -27.36 13.91
N ARG A 9 2.77 -28.45 13.29
CA ARG A 9 2.59 -28.52 11.83
C ARG A 9 1.36 -27.74 11.34
N TYR A 10 0.30 -27.64 12.16
CA TYR A 10 -0.84 -26.75 11.89
C TYR A 10 -0.47 -25.28 12.05
N SER A 11 0.35 -24.93 13.05
CA SER A 11 0.86 -23.56 13.24
C SER A 11 1.76 -23.13 12.08
N LEU A 12 2.70 -23.98 11.65
CA LEU A 12 3.58 -23.68 10.52
C LEU A 12 2.82 -23.48 9.20
N ARG A 13 1.80 -24.32 8.91
CA ARG A 13 0.97 -24.14 7.72
C ARG A 13 0.21 -22.82 7.71
N ARG A 14 -0.27 -22.34 8.87
CA ARG A 14 -0.93 -21.03 8.98
C ARG A 14 0.04 -19.87 8.71
N VAL A 15 1.24 -19.95 9.26
CA VAL A 15 2.28 -18.94 9.00
C VAL A 15 2.65 -18.92 7.52
N LEU A 16 2.88 -20.08 6.92
CA LEU A 16 3.18 -20.18 5.48
C LEU A 16 2.03 -19.64 4.62
N PHE A 17 0.79 -19.91 5.00
CA PHE A 17 -0.38 -19.35 4.31
C PHE A 17 -0.42 -17.82 4.42
N LEU A 18 -0.18 -17.25 5.60
CA LEU A 18 -0.10 -15.80 5.77
C LEU A 18 1.02 -15.20 4.90
N LEU A 19 2.21 -15.80 4.91
CA LEU A 19 3.32 -15.33 4.06
C LEU A 19 2.96 -15.38 2.56
N SER A 20 2.17 -16.35 2.12
CA SER A 20 1.76 -16.46 0.71
C SER A 20 0.82 -15.35 0.24
N ILE A 21 0.07 -14.71 1.14
CA ILE A 21 -0.90 -13.65 0.80
C ILE A 21 -0.37 -12.23 1.04
N LEU A 22 0.79 -12.08 1.70
CA LEU A 22 1.37 -10.77 2.01
C LEU A 22 1.98 -10.04 0.80
N GLY A 23 2.21 -10.76 -0.31
CA GLY A 23 2.91 -10.23 -1.49
C GLY A 23 2.45 -8.85 -1.95
N PRO A 24 1.15 -8.64 -2.24
CA PRO A 24 0.65 -7.33 -2.66
C PRO A 24 0.91 -6.22 -1.64
N GLY A 25 0.70 -6.49 -0.35
CA GLY A 25 0.94 -5.52 0.72
C GLY A 25 2.42 -5.15 0.87
N LEU A 26 3.33 -6.12 0.70
CA LEU A 26 4.78 -5.86 0.71
C LEU A 26 5.23 -5.00 -0.47
N ILE A 27 4.69 -5.25 -1.67
CA ILE A 27 4.98 -4.42 -2.86
C ILE A 27 4.53 -2.98 -2.61
N THR A 28 3.32 -2.79 -2.09
CA THR A 28 2.80 -1.46 -1.78
C THR A 28 3.61 -0.77 -0.69
N ALA A 29 3.97 -1.47 0.39
CA ALA A 29 4.82 -0.92 1.44
C ALA A 29 6.21 -0.52 0.92
N SER A 30 6.80 -1.30 0.01
CA SER A 30 8.05 -0.93 -0.64
C SER A 30 7.90 0.31 -1.54
N ALA A 31 6.79 0.44 -2.27
CA ALA A 31 6.53 1.60 -3.12
C ALA A 31 6.31 2.89 -2.31
N ASP A 32 5.75 2.78 -1.12
CA ASP A 32 5.47 3.92 -0.22
C ASP A 32 6.75 4.52 0.42
N ASN A 33 7.85 3.79 0.40
CA ASN A 33 9.16 4.26 0.88
C ASN A 33 10.01 4.82 -0.28
N ASP A 34 9.43 5.75 -1.04
CA ASP A 34 10.04 6.38 -2.21
C ASP A 34 11.03 7.50 -1.86
N ALA A 35 11.93 7.83 -2.79
CA ALA A 35 12.95 8.87 -2.62
C ALA A 35 12.40 10.26 -2.22
N PRO A 36 11.35 10.81 -2.86
CA PRO A 36 10.80 12.10 -2.45
C PRO A 36 10.21 12.06 -1.05
N GLY A 37 9.54 10.97 -0.64
CA GLY A 37 9.10 10.77 0.73
C GLY A 37 10.28 10.87 1.69
N ILE A 38 11.39 10.16 1.38
CA ILE A 38 12.63 10.20 2.17
C ILE A 38 13.19 11.60 2.34
N ALA A 39 13.24 12.37 1.25
CA ALA A 39 13.69 13.74 1.29
C ALA A 39 12.78 14.60 2.20
N THR A 40 11.46 14.50 2.05
CA THR A 40 10.51 15.30 2.83
C THR A 40 10.61 15.04 4.32
N TYR A 41 10.57 13.78 4.77
CA TYR A 41 10.63 13.51 6.20
C TYR A 41 12.03 13.80 6.79
N SER A 42 13.10 13.67 6.01
CA SER A 42 14.45 14.02 6.46
C SER A 42 14.61 15.52 6.67
N MET A 43 14.13 16.33 5.71
CA MET A 43 14.11 17.79 5.84
C MET A 43 13.19 18.26 6.98
N ALA A 44 12.03 17.63 7.14
CA ALA A 44 11.14 17.93 8.25
C ALA A 44 11.81 17.59 9.60
N GLY A 45 12.50 16.44 9.68
CA GLY A 45 13.24 16.02 10.86
C GLY A 45 14.40 16.97 11.20
N SER A 46 15.18 17.40 10.20
CA SER A 46 16.29 18.35 10.44
C SER A 46 15.81 19.73 10.89
N THR A 47 14.63 20.15 10.43
CA THR A 47 14.08 21.50 10.70
C THR A 47 13.26 21.55 11.99
N PHE A 48 12.45 20.53 12.24
CA PHE A 48 11.47 20.53 13.35
C PHE A 48 11.81 19.53 14.46
N GLY A 49 12.86 18.73 14.29
CA GLY A 49 13.19 17.63 15.20
C GLY A 49 12.02 16.67 15.33
N TYR A 50 11.72 16.24 16.56
CA TYR A 50 10.66 15.27 16.84
C TYR A 50 9.25 15.87 17.00
N ARG A 51 9.09 17.19 16.84
CA ARG A 51 7.82 17.89 17.12
C ARG A 51 6.64 17.43 16.25
N PHE A 52 6.93 16.85 15.08
CA PHE A 52 5.92 16.34 14.14
C PHE A 52 5.79 14.82 14.10
N LEU A 53 6.46 14.06 14.97
CA LEU A 53 6.35 12.59 14.97
C LEU A 53 4.91 12.09 15.16
N TRP A 54 4.07 12.83 15.89
CA TRP A 54 2.67 12.46 16.12
C TRP A 54 1.84 12.45 14.82
N ILE A 55 2.27 13.16 13.77
CA ILE A 55 1.59 13.17 12.47
C ILE A 55 1.64 11.78 11.83
N VAL A 56 2.69 11.00 12.07
CA VAL A 56 2.83 9.62 11.57
C VAL A 56 1.63 8.78 11.96
N LEU A 57 1.09 8.94 13.18
CA LEU A 57 -0.10 8.19 13.62
C LEU A 57 -1.33 8.49 12.76
N TRP A 58 -1.53 9.76 12.39
CA TRP A 58 -2.66 10.17 11.55
C TRP A 58 -2.49 9.73 10.11
N ILE A 59 -1.29 9.85 9.56
CA ILE A 59 -0.97 9.40 8.20
C ILE A 59 -1.15 7.88 8.10
N THR A 60 -0.58 7.11 9.04
CA THR A 60 -0.73 5.65 9.07
C THR A 60 -2.20 5.23 9.15
N PHE A 61 -3.02 5.91 9.94
CA PHE A 61 -4.46 5.62 9.97
C PHE A 61 -5.12 5.87 8.60
N GLY A 62 -4.82 7.00 7.96
CA GLY A 62 -5.31 7.32 6.62
C GLY A 62 -4.89 6.29 5.57
N GLU A 63 -3.62 5.89 5.57
CA GLU A 63 -3.08 4.86 4.69
C GLU A 63 -3.77 3.52 4.89
N VAL A 64 -3.93 3.05 6.14
CA VAL A 64 -4.62 1.79 6.41
C VAL A 64 -6.04 1.79 5.84
N VAL A 65 -6.78 2.90 5.98
CA VAL A 65 -8.12 3.03 5.41
C VAL A 65 -8.09 2.94 3.89
N VAL A 66 -7.20 3.68 3.23
CA VAL A 66 -7.10 3.69 1.76
C VAL A 66 -6.65 2.33 1.23
N GLN A 67 -5.65 1.70 1.86
CA GLN A 67 -5.11 0.41 1.45
C GLN A 67 -6.11 -0.72 1.67
N GLU A 68 -6.84 -0.71 2.78
CA GLU A 68 -7.92 -1.69 3.02
C GLU A 68 -9.01 -1.56 1.97
N MET A 69 -9.44 -0.35 1.64
CA MET A 69 -10.43 -0.11 0.59
C MET A 69 -9.95 -0.61 -0.77
N ALA A 70 -8.70 -0.31 -1.15
CA ALA A 70 -8.11 -0.75 -2.40
C ALA A 70 -7.99 -2.28 -2.48
N ALA A 71 -7.48 -2.90 -1.41
CA ALA A 71 -7.36 -4.35 -1.31
C ALA A 71 -8.73 -5.03 -1.34
N ARG A 72 -9.73 -4.48 -0.65
CA ARG A 72 -11.10 -4.99 -0.65
C ARG A 72 -11.74 -4.92 -2.02
N MET A 73 -11.58 -3.80 -2.74
CA MET A 73 -12.09 -3.68 -4.11
C MET A 73 -11.41 -4.68 -5.05
N GLY A 74 -10.08 -4.80 -4.98
CA GLY A 74 -9.33 -5.77 -5.79
C GLY A 74 -9.73 -7.22 -5.48
N ALA A 75 -9.86 -7.58 -4.20
CA ALA A 75 -10.26 -8.92 -3.78
C ALA A 75 -11.71 -9.26 -4.15
N ALA A 76 -12.64 -8.30 -4.06
CA ALA A 76 -14.05 -8.52 -4.35
C ALA A 76 -14.36 -8.55 -5.85
N THR A 77 -13.60 -7.82 -6.67
CA THR A 77 -13.91 -7.64 -8.10
C THR A 77 -12.93 -8.33 -9.04
N GLY A 78 -11.72 -8.67 -8.58
CA GLY A 78 -10.64 -9.16 -9.41
C GLY A 78 -10.06 -8.11 -10.37
N LYS A 79 -10.38 -6.82 -10.18
CA LYS A 79 -10.01 -5.72 -11.08
C LYS A 79 -9.18 -4.66 -10.36
N GLY A 80 -8.31 -3.98 -11.13
CA GLY A 80 -7.59 -2.82 -10.65
C GLY A 80 -8.48 -1.58 -10.54
N LEU A 81 -8.03 -0.57 -9.79
CA LEU A 81 -8.77 0.68 -9.63
C LEU A 81 -9.07 1.37 -10.97
N THR A 82 -8.11 1.38 -11.90
CA THR A 82 -8.28 1.97 -13.24
C THR A 82 -9.38 1.28 -14.04
N ASP A 83 -9.49 -0.05 -13.94
CA ASP A 83 -10.53 -0.81 -14.61
C ASP A 83 -11.91 -0.50 -14.02
N LEU A 84 -12.00 -0.40 -12.69
CA LEU A 84 -13.24 -0.03 -12.00
C LEU A 84 -13.68 1.39 -12.35
N ILE A 85 -12.75 2.34 -12.46
CA ILE A 85 -13.04 3.71 -12.90
C ILE A 85 -13.56 3.70 -14.35
N ARG A 86 -12.91 2.93 -15.23
CA ARG A 86 -13.31 2.80 -16.63
C ARG A 86 -14.70 2.23 -16.80
N GLU A 87 -15.02 1.19 -16.04
CA GLU A 87 -16.34 0.56 -16.09
C GLU A 87 -17.44 1.46 -15.56
N ARG A 88 -17.17 2.24 -14.51
CA ARG A 88 -18.19 3.07 -13.87
C ARG A 88 -18.38 4.44 -14.52
N PHE A 89 -17.30 5.05 -15.01
CA PHE A 89 -17.27 6.44 -15.48
C PHE A 89 -16.88 6.61 -16.94
N GLY A 90 -16.54 5.51 -17.62
CA GLY A 90 -16.20 5.48 -19.03
C GLY A 90 -14.75 5.91 -19.35
N LEU A 91 -14.43 5.82 -20.64
CA LEU A 91 -13.05 6.01 -21.14
C LEU A 91 -12.52 7.44 -20.99
N ARG A 92 -13.37 8.45 -21.19
CA ARG A 92 -12.94 9.86 -21.15
C ARG A 92 -12.39 10.25 -19.78
N LEU A 93 -13.10 9.94 -18.70
CA LEU A 93 -12.63 10.24 -17.35
C LEU A 93 -11.38 9.43 -17.01
N THR A 94 -11.39 8.14 -17.36
CA THR A 94 -10.25 7.25 -17.12
C THR A 94 -8.97 7.78 -17.77
N PHE A 95 -9.07 8.31 -18.98
CA PHE A 95 -7.93 8.90 -19.68
C PHE A 95 -7.29 10.03 -18.88
N TYR A 96 -8.09 10.96 -18.34
CA TYR A 96 -7.56 12.04 -17.49
C TYR A 96 -6.95 11.51 -16.18
N VAL A 97 -7.57 10.52 -15.55
CA VAL A 97 -7.04 9.88 -14.34
C VAL A 97 -5.68 9.22 -14.62
N VAL A 98 -5.55 8.49 -15.74
CA VAL A 98 -4.31 7.83 -16.13
C VAL A 98 -3.22 8.85 -16.48
N ILE A 99 -3.56 9.96 -17.14
CA ILE A 99 -2.61 11.07 -17.34
C ILE A 99 -2.10 11.59 -15.99
N GLY A 100 -3.01 11.87 -15.05
CA GLY A 100 -2.63 12.30 -13.71
C GLY A 100 -1.72 11.29 -13.00
N LEU A 101 -2.04 10.00 -13.11
CA LEU A 101 -1.23 8.91 -12.57
C LEU A 101 0.19 8.90 -13.17
N ILE A 102 0.32 9.08 -14.48
CA ILE A 102 1.63 9.13 -15.15
C ILE A 102 2.46 10.30 -14.62
N PHE A 103 1.87 11.50 -14.52
CA PHE A 103 2.58 12.66 -13.99
C PHE A 103 3.00 12.47 -12.52
N ALA A 104 2.13 11.90 -11.69
CA ALA A 104 2.46 11.60 -10.29
C ALA A 104 3.64 10.61 -10.17
N ASN A 105 3.61 9.53 -10.95
CA ASN A 105 4.69 8.54 -10.95
C ASN A 105 5.99 9.09 -11.56
N LEU A 106 5.89 9.96 -12.57
CA LEU A 106 7.05 10.64 -13.14
C LEU A 106 7.69 11.57 -12.11
N GLY A 107 6.89 12.34 -11.36
CA GLY A 107 7.38 13.16 -10.24
C GLY A 107 8.10 12.33 -9.18
N THR A 108 7.57 11.14 -8.88
CA THR A 108 8.19 10.20 -7.94
C THR A 108 9.53 9.67 -8.44
N THR A 109 9.63 9.40 -9.75
CA THR A 109 10.84 8.83 -10.38
C THR A 109 11.93 9.88 -10.61
N ALA A 110 11.54 11.14 -10.83
CA ALA A 110 12.46 12.23 -11.18
C ALA A 110 12.99 13.03 -9.98
N ALA A 111 12.41 12.84 -8.79
CA ALA A 111 12.84 13.47 -7.55
C ALA A 111 14.01 12.72 -6.89
#